data_AF-A0A2S2N565-F1
#
_entry.id   AF-A0A2S2N565-F1
#
_cell.length_a   1.000
_cell.length_b   1.000
_cell.length_c   1.000
_cell.angle_alpha   90.00
_cell.angle_beta   90.00
_cell.angle_gamma   90.00
#
_symmetry.space_group_name_H-M   'P 1'
#
loop_
_entity.id
_entity.type
_entity.pdbx_description
1 polymer ?
#
loop_
_entity_poly.entity_id
_entity_poly.type
_entity_poly.pdbx_seq_one_letter_code
_entity_poly.pdbx_strand_id
1 'polypeptide(L)'
;LTDYDWNLFKSIHQVEMIHYIVGPHKSHEVATANLARVMRRFNELQFWVATELCLCPELGRRAQLLRKFIKLAAHLKEQKNLNSFFAVMFGVSNTAVTRLAKTWERLPHKIRKLHSALERMLDPSWNHRVYRLAMAKLSPPIIPFVPLLLKDMTFIHEGNRTLAENLINFEKMHMMAKTVRVLQRCRGHAH
;
A
#
# COMPACT_ATOMS: atom_id res chain seq x y z
N LEU A 1 -4.21 -2.87 14.36
CA LEU A 1 -3.89 -3.02 12.92
C LEU A 1 -2.39 -2.99 12.69
N THR A 2 -1.73 -1.88 13.03
CA THR A 2 -0.29 -1.67 12.74
C THR A 2 0.65 -2.73 13.30
N ASP A 3 0.47 -3.22 14.53
CA ASP A 3 1.35 -4.25 15.09
C ASP A 3 1.27 -5.58 14.32
N TYR A 4 0.06 -5.98 13.93
CA TYR A 4 -0.15 -7.16 13.10
C TYR A 4 0.47 -6.98 11.70
N ASP A 5 0.27 -5.81 11.08
CA ASP A 5 0.85 -5.50 9.77
C ASP A 5 2.39 -5.47 9.84
N TRP A 6 2.98 -5.04 10.96
CA TRP A 6 4.42 -5.13 11.21
C TRP A 6 4.93 -6.57 11.26
N ASN A 7 4.20 -7.48 11.91
CA ASN A 7 4.58 -8.89 11.96
C ASN A 7 4.59 -9.51 10.55
N LEU A 8 3.56 -9.24 9.75
CA LEU A 8 3.53 -9.68 8.35
C LEU A 8 4.65 -9.05 7.53
N PHE A 9 4.85 -7.74 7.65
CA PHE A 9 5.85 -7.01 6.89
C PHE A 9 7.28 -7.44 7.21
N LYS A 10 7.59 -7.70 8.50
CA LYS A 10 8.91 -8.21 8.94
C LYS A 10 9.18 -9.63 8.45
N SER A 11 8.14 -10.43 8.25
CA SER A 11 8.25 -11.82 7.78
C SER A 11 8.67 -11.94 6.32
N ILE A 12 8.50 -10.87 5.50
CA ILE A 12 8.92 -10.92 4.09
C ILE A 12 10.45 -11.02 4.00
N HIS A 13 10.96 -12.08 3.38
CA HIS A 13 12.35 -12.15 2.98
C HIS A 13 12.57 -11.39 1.66
N GLN A 14 13.73 -10.74 1.49
CA GLN A 14 14.04 -9.94 0.30
C GLN A 14 13.99 -10.75 -1.00
N VAL A 15 14.40 -12.01 -0.93
CA VAL A 15 14.35 -12.96 -2.05
C VAL A 15 12.91 -13.19 -2.51
N GLU A 16 11.91 -13.11 -1.62
CA GLU A 16 10.50 -13.24 -2.03
C GLU A 16 10.09 -12.15 -3.02
N MET A 17 10.59 -10.91 -2.86
CA MET A 17 10.32 -9.84 -3.82
C MET A 17 10.95 -10.11 -5.18
N ILE A 18 12.15 -10.70 -5.22
CA ILE A 18 12.81 -11.07 -6.47
C ILE A 18 12.06 -12.21 -7.15
N HIS A 19 11.75 -13.28 -6.41
CA HIS A 19 11.01 -14.43 -6.94
C HIS A 19 9.59 -14.07 -7.39
N TYR A 20 8.92 -13.14 -6.71
CA TYR A 20 7.60 -12.67 -7.13
C TYR A 20 7.64 -11.96 -8.49
N ILE A 21 8.77 -11.35 -8.85
CA ILE A 21 8.89 -10.57 -10.10
C ILE A 21 9.46 -11.42 -11.24
N VAL A 22 10.46 -12.27 -10.93
CA VAL A 22 11.25 -12.99 -11.93
C VAL A 22 10.90 -14.48 -11.99
N GLY A 23 10.35 -15.03 -10.90
CA GLY A 23 10.12 -16.46 -10.76
C GLY A 23 8.96 -16.97 -11.61
N PRO A 24 9.00 -18.25 -12.04
CA PRO A 24 7.91 -18.84 -12.80
C PRO A 24 6.64 -18.90 -11.95
N HIS A 25 5.50 -18.47 -12.51
CA HIS A 25 4.22 -18.35 -11.78
C HIS A 25 3.84 -19.58 -10.93
N LYS A 26 4.17 -20.79 -11.40
CA LYS A 26 3.89 -22.05 -10.69
C LYS A 26 4.63 -22.21 -9.34
N SER A 27 5.69 -21.43 -9.10
CA SER A 27 6.51 -21.50 -7.87
C SER A 27 6.19 -20.39 -6.85
N HIS A 28 5.30 -19.45 -7.19
CA HIS A 28 5.02 -18.27 -6.37
C HIS A 28 4.40 -18.62 -5.02
N GLU A 29 3.55 -19.64 -4.95
CA GLU A 29 2.78 -19.94 -3.73
C GLU A 29 3.65 -20.34 -2.54
N VAL A 30 4.73 -21.09 -2.76
CA VAL A 30 5.65 -21.51 -1.69
C VAL A 30 6.78 -20.50 -1.53
N ALA A 31 7.37 -20.02 -2.63
CA ALA A 31 8.57 -19.19 -2.58
C ALA A 31 8.32 -17.72 -2.19
N THR A 32 7.07 -17.26 -2.17
CA THR A 32 6.71 -15.85 -1.89
C THR A 32 5.58 -15.70 -0.85
N ALA A 33 5.39 -16.72 -0.01
CA ALA A 33 4.24 -16.85 0.88
C ALA A 33 4.02 -15.63 1.81
N ASN A 34 5.08 -15.03 2.35
CA ASN A 34 4.94 -13.88 3.27
C ASN A 34 4.59 -12.61 2.50
N LEU A 35 5.19 -12.41 1.32
CA LEU A 35 4.81 -11.31 0.43
C LEU A 35 3.35 -11.44 -0.01
N ALA A 36 2.93 -12.64 -0.40
CA ALA A 36 1.54 -12.93 -0.75
C ALA A 36 0.58 -12.66 0.41
N ARG A 37 0.96 -12.97 1.65
CA ARG A 37 0.19 -12.63 2.86
C ARG A 37 0.02 -11.13 3.04
N VAL A 38 1.07 -10.33 2.84
CA VAL A 38 0.98 -8.85 2.93
C VAL A 38 0.09 -8.28 1.82
N MET A 39 0.19 -8.80 0.60
CA MET A 39 -0.68 -8.38 -0.51
C MET A 39 -2.14 -8.77 -0.27
N ARG A 40 -2.39 -9.98 0.23
CA ARG A 40 -3.74 -10.43 0.63
C ARG A 40 -4.30 -9.54 1.73
N ARG A 41 -3.49 -9.20 2.73
CA ARG A 41 -3.87 -8.31 3.83
C ARG A 41 -4.28 -6.93 3.34
N PHE A 42 -3.57 -6.38 2.35
CA PHE A 42 -3.93 -5.11 1.71
C PHE A 42 -5.35 -5.17 1.12
N ASN A 43 -5.63 -6.20 0.32
CA ASN A 43 -6.94 -6.40 -0.30
C ASN A 43 -8.03 -6.67 0.73
N GLU A 44 -7.75 -7.49 1.74
CA GLU A 44 -8.67 -7.78 2.84
C GLU A 44 -9.10 -6.49 3.54
N LEU A 45 -8.14 -5.62 3.88
CA LEU A 45 -8.46 -4.35 4.56
C LEU A 45 -9.24 -3.39 3.65
N GLN A 46 -8.87 -3.31 2.36
CA GLN A 46 -9.60 -2.52 1.37
C GLN A 46 -11.06 -2.96 1.25
N PHE A 47 -11.29 -4.26 1.08
CA PHE A 47 -12.64 -4.81 0.92
C PHE A 47 -13.42 -4.80 2.22
N TRP A 48 -12.78 -5.00 3.38
CA TRP A 48 -13.43 -4.86 4.69
C TRP A 48 -14.08 -3.50 4.86
N VAL A 49 -13.37 -2.41 4.53
CA VAL A 49 -13.93 -1.05 4.60
C VAL A 49 -15.17 -0.90 3.71
N ALA A 50 -15.09 -1.36 2.46
CA ALA A 50 -16.20 -1.26 1.52
C ALA A 50 -17.41 -2.12 1.98
N THR A 51 -17.16 -3.35 2.42
CA THR A 51 -18.16 -4.29 2.92
C THR A 51 -18.91 -3.73 4.13
N GLU A 52 -18.19 -3.26 5.15
CA GLU A 52 -18.80 -2.69 6.36
C GLU A 52 -19.69 -1.47 6.03
N LEU A 53 -19.26 -0.63 5.09
CA LEU A 53 -20.05 0.53 4.65
C LEU A 53 -21.28 0.12 3.83
N CYS A 54 -21.14 -0.84 2.92
CA CYS A 54 -22.24 -1.30 2.07
C CYS A 54 -23.29 -2.13 2.82
N LEU A 55 -22.87 -2.90 3.82
CA LEU A 55 -23.76 -3.73 4.63
C LEU A 55 -24.45 -2.98 5.76
N CYS A 56 -24.06 -1.74 6.08
CA CYS A 56 -24.71 -0.95 7.11
C CYS A 56 -26.00 -0.30 6.57
N PRO A 57 -27.22 -0.75 6.95
CA PRO A 57 -28.47 -0.25 6.35
C PRO A 57 -28.81 1.17 6.84
N GLU A 58 -28.61 1.43 8.11
CA GLU A 58 -28.96 2.69 8.77
C GLU A 58 -28.04 3.83 8.34
N LEU A 59 -28.60 4.86 7.69
CA LEU A 59 -27.85 6.00 7.18
C LEU A 59 -27.03 6.76 8.25
N GLY A 60 -27.58 6.92 9.46
CA GLY A 60 -26.89 7.59 10.57
C GLY A 60 -25.64 6.84 11.01
N ARG A 61 -25.77 5.52 11.25
CA ARG A 61 -24.66 4.64 11.64
C ARG A 61 -23.63 4.53 10.51
N ARG A 62 -24.06 4.43 9.26
CA ARG A 62 -23.16 4.37 8.10
C ARG A 62 -22.32 5.65 7.95
N ALA A 63 -22.89 6.83 8.19
CA ALA A 63 -22.13 8.08 8.19
C ALA A 63 -21.09 8.13 9.33
N GLN A 64 -21.44 7.62 10.51
CA GLN A 64 -20.49 7.49 11.62
C GLN A 64 -19.36 6.51 11.30
N LEU A 65 -19.67 5.40 10.62
CA LEU A 65 -18.71 4.39 10.20
C LEU A 65 -17.74 4.96 9.15
N LEU A 66 -18.23 5.67 8.14
CA LEU A 66 -17.39 6.37 7.16
C LEU A 66 -16.45 7.37 7.84
N ARG A 67 -16.96 8.15 8.80
CA ARG A 67 -16.15 9.05 9.63
C ARG A 67 -15.07 8.30 10.41
N LYS A 68 -15.38 7.11 10.96
CA LYS A 68 -14.40 6.28 11.67
C LYS A 68 -13.30 5.79 10.72
N PHE A 69 -13.62 5.35 9.52
CA PHE A 69 -12.61 4.91 8.54
C PHE A 69 -11.69 6.04 8.07
N ILE A 70 -12.23 7.25 7.82
CA ILE A 70 -11.41 8.42 7.47
C ILE A 70 -10.44 8.77 8.62
N LYS A 71 -10.90 8.72 9.87
CA LYS A 71 -10.04 8.93 11.04
C LYS A 71 -9.01 7.82 11.22
N LEU A 72 -9.40 6.57 10.95
CA LEU A 72 -8.49 5.43 11.01
C LEU A 72 -7.35 5.59 9.99
N ALA A 73 -7.67 5.99 8.75
CA ALA A 73 -6.67 6.29 7.74
C ALA A 73 -5.68 7.38 8.21
N ALA A 74 -6.19 8.48 8.79
CA ALA A 74 -5.33 9.51 9.36
C ALA A 74 -4.37 8.96 10.43
N HIS A 75 -4.88 8.12 11.34
CA HIS A 75 -4.08 7.50 12.39
C HIS A 75 -3.03 6.52 11.85
N LEU A 76 -3.39 5.69 10.86
CA LEU A 76 -2.44 4.78 10.19
C LEU A 76 -1.30 5.55 9.53
N LYS A 77 -1.60 6.70 8.91
CA LYS A 77 -0.59 7.60 8.35
C LYS A 77 0.32 8.21 9.41
N GLU A 78 -0.23 8.64 10.55
CA GLU A 78 0.55 9.14 11.71
C GLU A 78 1.50 8.06 12.25
N GLN A 79 1.05 6.81 12.30
CA GLN A 79 1.84 5.64 12.70
C GLN A 79 2.85 5.19 11.63
N LYS A 80 2.97 5.90 10.51
CA LYS A 80 3.81 5.52 9.35
C LYS A 80 3.48 4.13 8.79
N ASN A 81 2.27 3.63 9.02
CA ASN A 81 1.73 2.43 8.40
C ASN A 81 1.02 2.83 7.09
N LEU A 82 1.82 3.12 6.07
CA LEU A 82 1.31 3.64 4.82
C LEU A 82 0.60 2.55 4.00
N ASN A 83 1.02 1.28 4.10
CA ASN A 83 0.33 0.18 3.42
C ASN A 83 -1.16 0.11 3.80
N SER A 84 -1.45 0.07 5.10
CA SER A 84 -2.84 -0.01 5.57
C SER A 84 -3.59 1.30 5.43
N PHE A 85 -2.90 2.45 5.52
CA PHE A 85 -3.48 3.74 5.14
C PHE A 85 -4.04 3.72 3.71
N PHE A 86 -3.23 3.28 2.73
CA PHE A 86 -3.67 3.18 1.33
C PHE A 86 -4.81 2.19 1.17
N ALA A 87 -4.75 1.02 1.80
CA ALA A 87 -5.83 0.04 1.73
C ALA A 87 -7.17 0.61 2.24
N VAL A 88 -7.16 1.30 3.39
CA VAL A 88 -8.37 1.94 3.92
C VAL A 88 -8.87 3.04 2.99
N MET A 89 -7.98 3.89 2.48
CA MET A 89 -8.38 4.96 1.55
C MET A 89 -8.92 4.41 0.24
N PHE A 90 -8.36 3.33 -0.32
CA PHE A 90 -8.93 2.66 -1.49
C PHE A 90 -10.29 2.01 -1.21
N GLY A 91 -10.51 1.52 0.01
CA GLY A 91 -11.82 1.05 0.44
C GLY A 91 -12.85 2.18 0.50
N VAL A 92 -12.45 3.35 1.00
CA VAL A 92 -13.29 4.56 1.05
C VAL A 92 -13.56 5.13 -0.35
N SER A 93 -12.56 5.13 -1.23
CA SER A 93 -12.65 5.59 -2.62
C SER A 93 -13.27 4.54 -3.57
N ASN A 94 -13.65 3.36 -3.07
CA ASN A 94 -14.32 2.34 -3.86
C ASN A 94 -15.64 2.89 -4.43
N THR A 95 -15.93 2.60 -5.70
CA THR A 95 -17.15 3.06 -6.39
C THR A 95 -18.43 2.73 -5.63
N ALA A 96 -18.46 1.61 -4.90
CA ALA A 96 -19.61 1.23 -4.08
C ALA A 96 -19.83 2.12 -2.85
N VAL A 97 -18.77 2.74 -2.35
CA VAL A 97 -18.79 3.67 -1.23
C VAL A 97 -18.98 5.11 -1.70
N THR A 98 -18.27 5.53 -2.76
CA THR A 98 -18.34 6.92 -3.27
C THR A 98 -19.72 7.27 -3.82
N ARG A 99 -20.46 6.31 -4.38
CA ARG A 99 -21.85 6.51 -4.84
C ARG A 99 -22.87 6.78 -3.72
N LEU A 100 -22.51 6.58 -2.45
CA LEU A 100 -23.43 6.73 -1.30
C LEU A 100 -23.64 8.20 -0.91
N ALA A 101 -24.11 9.04 -1.84
CA ALA A 101 -24.17 10.51 -1.70
C ALA A 101 -24.76 11.00 -0.36
N LYS A 102 -25.92 10.48 0.03
CA LYS A 102 -26.58 10.82 1.32
C LYS A 102 -25.70 10.55 2.55
N THR A 103 -24.80 9.58 2.48
CA THR A 103 -23.85 9.25 3.56
C THR A 103 -22.74 10.29 3.63
N TRP A 104 -22.20 10.69 2.47
CA TRP A 104 -21.16 11.71 2.34
C TRP A 104 -21.65 13.10 2.75
N GLU A 105 -22.89 13.46 2.40
CA GLU A 105 -23.53 14.72 2.79
C GLU A 105 -23.67 14.86 4.31
N ARG A 106 -23.87 13.76 5.04
CA ARG A 106 -23.95 13.76 6.51
C ARG A 106 -22.60 13.92 7.21
N LEU A 107 -21.48 13.91 6.48
CA LEU A 107 -20.18 14.10 7.11
C LEU A 107 -19.96 15.57 7.50
N PRO A 108 -19.50 15.83 8.73
CA PRO A 108 -19.09 17.18 9.14
C PRO A 108 -18.02 17.73 8.19
N HIS A 109 -18.05 19.04 7.92
CA HIS A 109 -17.11 19.71 7.03
C HIS A 109 -15.64 19.41 7.37
N LYS A 110 -15.29 19.38 8.67
CA LYS A 110 -13.94 19.02 9.15
C LYS A 110 -13.49 17.63 8.68
N ILE A 111 -14.40 16.66 8.63
CA ILE A 111 -14.09 15.29 8.19
C ILE A 111 -13.95 15.21 6.67
N ARG A 112 -14.78 15.94 5.91
CA ARG A 112 -14.63 16.05 4.45
C ARG A 112 -13.29 16.68 4.07
N LYS A 113 -12.87 17.76 4.75
CA LYS A 113 -11.55 18.37 4.56
C LYS A 113 -10.40 17.42 4.91
N LEU A 114 -10.54 16.62 5.97
CA LEU A 114 -9.56 15.58 6.32
C LEU A 114 -9.46 14.53 5.21
N HIS A 115 -10.60 14.01 4.73
CA HIS A 115 -10.63 13.06 3.62
C HIS A 115 -9.89 13.59 2.39
N SER A 116 -10.24 14.79 1.90
CA SER A 116 -9.56 15.39 0.75
C SER A 116 -8.06 15.59 0.99
N ALA A 117 -7.65 15.91 2.22
CA ALA A 117 -6.23 16.05 2.55
C ALA A 117 -5.49 14.70 2.47
N LEU A 118 -6.12 13.60 2.87
CA LEU A 118 -5.58 12.23 2.78
C LEU A 118 -5.57 11.72 1.34
N GLU A 119 -6.64 11.97 0.58
CA GLU A 119 -6.81 11.55 -0.82
C GLU A 119 -5.69 12.09 -1.73
N ARG A 120 -5.13 13.27 -1.44
CA ARG A 120 -3.95 13.79 -2.16
C ARG A 120 -2.75 12.84 -2.15
N MET A 121 -2.61 11.95 -1.17
CA MET A 121 -1.54 10.95 -1.18
C MET A 121 -1.76 9.83 -2.22
N LEU A 122 -2.99 9.64 -2.67
CA LEU A 122 -3.37 8.61 -3.64
C LEU A 122 -3.12 9.03 -5.09
N ASP A 123 -2.84 10.32 -5.32
CA ASP A 123 -2.62 10.88 -6.66
C ASP A 123 -1.53 10.09 -7.42
N PRO A 124 -1.88 9.43 -8.56
CA PRO A 124 -0.93 8.69 -9.37
C PRO A 124 -0.04 9.60 -10.24
N SER A 125 -0.36 10.88 -10.35
CA SER A 125 0.32 11.84 -11.22
C SER A 125 1.83 11.89 -10.94
N TRP A 126 2.62 12.03 -12.01
CA TRP A 126 4.08 12.08 -11.95
C TRP A 126 4.69 10.89 -11.20
N ASN A 127 4.14 9.69 -11.45
CA ASN A 127 4.54 8.44 -10.79
C ASN A 127 4.42 8.51 -9.25
N HIS A 128 3.23 8.87 -8.76
CA HIS A 128 2.92 8.99 -7.33
C HIS A 128 3.85 9.98 -6.60
N ARG A 129 4.13 11.14 -7.21
CA ARG A 129 5.08 12.14 -6.69
C ARG A 129 4.79 12.55 -5.25
N VAL A 130 3.52 12.77 -4.91
CA VAL A 130 3.11 13.20 -3.55
C VAL A 130 3.51 12.15 -2.50
N TYR A 131 3.18 10.87 -2.76
CA TYR A 131 3.58 9.77 -1.89
C TYR A 131 5.10 9.63 -1.80
N ARG A 132 5.82 9.67 -2.92
CA ARG A 132 7.28 9.51 -2.95
C ARG A 132 8.00 10.62 -2.17
N LEU A 133 7.56 11.88 -2.31
CA LEU A 133 8.09 13.00 -1.54
C LEU A 133 7.78 12.87 -0.04
N ALA A 134 6.60 12.37 0.32
CA ALA A 134 6.27 12.10 1.72
C ALA A 134 7.17 11.00 2.29
N MET A 135 7.34 9.88 1.58
CA MET A 135 8.24 8.79 1.96
C MET A 135 9.68 9.24 2.16
N ALA A 136 10.20 10.11 1.29
CA ALA A 136 11.57 10.61 1.40
C ALA A 136 11.84 11.41 2.69
N LYS A 137 10.80 12.04 3.25
CA LYS A 137 10.87 12.86 4.47
C LYS A 137 10.67 12.05 5.76
N LEU A 138 10.16 10.81 5.66
CA LEU A 138 9.91 9.98 6.83
C LEU A 138 11.18 9.26 7.27
N SER A 139 11.43 9.25 8.58
CA SER A 139 12.41 8.36 9.20
C SER A 139 11.81 6.98 9.45
N PRO A 140 12.56 5.88 9.24
CA PRO A 140 12.20 4.56 9.74
C PRO A 140 11.89 4.57 11.25
N PRO A 141 11.06 3.64 11.77
CA PRO A 141 10.42 2.53 11.06
C PRO A 141 9.16 2.96 10.29
N ILE A 142 8.94 2.40 9.09
CA ILE A 142 7.81 2.69 8.18
C ILE A 142 7.30 1.37 7.56
N ILE A 143 5.99 1.21 7.40
CA ILE A 143 5.43 0.18 6.49
C ILE A 143 5.08 0.88 5.16
N PRO A 144 5.85 0.69 4.08
CA PRO A 144 5.63 1.40 2.81
C PRO A 144 4.40 0.86 2.08
N PHE A 145 3.89 1.60 1.10
CA PHE A 145 2.89 1.10 0.16
C PHE A 145 3.52 0.03 -0.75
N VAL A 146 3.44 -1.23 -0.33
CA VAL A 146 4.11 -2.38 -0.97
C VAL A 146 3.71 -2.57 -2.44
N PRO A 147 2.42 -2.43 -2.83
CA PRO A 147 2.03 -2.50 -4.24
C PRO A 147 2.82 -1.57 -5.17
N LEU A 148 3.19 -0.37 -4.73
CA LEU A 148 4.00 0.54 -5.55
C LEU A 148 5.46 0.07 -5.67
N LEU A 149 6.03 -0.54 -4.63
CA LEU A 149 7.37 -1.13 -4.70
C LEU A 149 7.40 -2.31 -5.69
N LEU A 150 6.37 -3.15 -5.67
CA LEU A 150 6.25 -4.26 -6.62
C LEU A 150 6.04 -3.75 -8.04
N LYS A 151 5.19 -2.73 -8.23
CA LYS A 151 5.03 -2.05 -9.52
C LYS A 151 6.39 -1.57 -10.06
N ASP A 152 7.18 -0.87 -9.24
CA ASP A 152 8.51 -0.40 -9.63
C ASP A 152 9.42 -1.55 -10.05
N MET A 153 9.42 -2.68 -9.33
CA MET A 153 10.20 -3.86 -9.70
C MET A 153 9.71 -4.53 -10.99
N THR A 154 8.39 -4.60 -11.21
CA THR A 154 7.82 -5.12 -12.46
C THR A 154 8.29 -4.30 -13.65
N PHE A 155 8.20 -2.96 -13.59
CA PHE A 155 8.67 -2.10 -14.67
C PHE A 155 10.19 -2.23 -14.92
N ILE A 156 11.00 -2.38 -13.87
CA ILE A 156 12.44 -2.65 -14.03
C ILE A 156 12.64 -3.99 -14.76
N HIS A 157 11.90 -5.02 -14.37
CA HIS A 157 12.05 -6.36 -14.95
C HIS A 157 11.65 -6.42 -16.42
N GLU A 158 10.50 -5.83 -16.76
CA GLU A 158 9.93 -5.82 -18.12
C GLU A 158 10.67 -4.84 -19.05
N GLY A 159 11.13 -3.71 -18.51
CA GLY A 159 11.82 -2.68 -19.30
C GLY A 159 13.29 -2.95 -19.59
N ASN A 160 13.92 -3.92 -18.89
CA ASN A 160 15.35 -4.19 -19.01
C ASN A 160 15.61 -5.68 -19.28
N ARG A 161 16.37 -6.00 -20.32
CA ARG A 161 16.75 -7.39 -20.62
C ARG A 161 17.70 -7.92 -19.53
N THR A 162 17.49 -9.17 -19.13
CA THR A 162 18.35 -9.86 -18.15
C THR A 162 19.74 -10.17 -18.72
N LEU A 163 19.81 -10.45 -20.02
CA LEU A 163 21.05 -10.65 -20.77
C LEU A 163 21.23 -9.52 -21.79
N ALA A 164 22.44 -8.99 -21.87
CA ALA A 164 22.90 -8.06 -22.90
C ALA A 164 24.17 -8.65 -23.52
N GLU A 165 24.18 -8.87 -24.83
CA GLU A 165 25.32 -9.47 -25.54
C GLU A 165 25.80 -10.80 -24.93
N ASN A 166 24.86 -11.66 -24.52
CA ASN A 166 25.10 -12.93 -23.81
C ASN A 166 25.77 -12.81 -22.43
N LEU A 167 25.93 -11.59 -21.91
CA LEU A 167 26.40 -11.31 -20.56
C LEU A 167 25.25 -10.90 -19.64
N ILE A 168 25.42 -11.11 -18.33
CA ILE A 168 24.44 -10.68 -17.33
C ILE A 168 24.40 -9.14 -17.31
N ASN A 169 23.20 -8.58 -17.46
CA ASN A 169 22.98 -7.14 -17.32
C ASN A 169 23.01 -6.75 -15.83
N PHE A 170 24.18 -6.38 -15.32
CA PHE A 170 24.34 -5.95 -13.93
C PHE A 170 23.66 -4.61 -13.61
N GLU A 171 23.39 -3.77 -14.60
CA GLU A 171 22.61 -2.53 -14.39
C GLU A 171 21.18 -2.86 -13.94
N LYS A 172 20.52 -3.80 -14.64
CA LYS A 172 19.20 -4.33 -14.22
C LYS A 172 19.25 -4.88 -12.80
N MET A 173 20.28 -5.69 -12.48
CA MET A 173 20.43 -6.28 -11.14
C MET A 173 20.58 -5.20 -10.06
N HIS A 174 21.35 -4.15 -10.36
CA HIS A 174 21.53 -3.02 -9.45
C HIS A 174 20.21 -2.25 -9.22
N MET A 175 19.44 -2.00 -10.28
CA MET A 175 18.12 -1.35 -10.18
C MET A 175 17.17 -2.17 -9.30
N MET A 176 17.09 -3.49 -9.50
CA MET A 176 16.25 -4.37 -8.68
C MET A 176 16.70 -4.37 -7.20
N ALA A 177 18.01 -4.49 -6.96
CA ALA A 177 18.58 -4.47 -5.62
C ALA A 177 18.28 -3.14 -4.89
N LYS A 178 18.31 -2.01 -5.60
CA LYS A 178 17.98 -0.69 -5.03
C LYS A 178 16.54 -0.65 -4.50
N THR A 179 15.57 -1.21 -5.23
CA THR A 179 14.18 -1.28 -4.77
C THR A 179 14.04 -2.21 -3.56
N VAL A 180 14.71 -3.36 -3.56
CA VAL A 180 14.71 -4.29 -2.42
C VAL A 180 15.32 -3.66 -1.16
N ARG A 181 16.40 -2.86 -1.28
CA ARG A 181 16.99 -2.14 -0.14
C ARG A 181 16.05 -1.14 0.51
N VAL A 182 15.04 -0.62 -0.21
CA VAL A 182 13.98 0.22 0.40
C VAL A 182 13.24 -0.56 1.48
N LEU A 183 12.96 -1.85 1.25
CA LEU A 183 12.32 -2.73 2.23
C LEU A 183 13.14 -2.81 3.53
N GLN A 184 14.46 -2.99 3.42
CA GLN A 184 15.37 -3.03 4.56
C GLN A 184 15.39 -1.70 5.31
N ARG A 185 15.56 -0.59 4.58
CA ARG A 185 15.58 0.76 5.17
C ARG A 185 14.31 1.02 5.98
N CYS A 186 13.15 0.63 5.45
CA CYS A 186 11.86 0.83 6.11
C CYS A 186 11.74 0.05 7.43
N ARG A 187 12.43 -1.08 7.58
CA ARG A 187 12.45 -1.90 8.80
C ARG A 187 13.46 -1.44 9.85
N GLY A 188 14.44 -0.63 9.45
CA GLY A 188 15.45 -0.12 10.37
C GLY A 188 14.81 0.70 11.51
N HIS A 189 15.41 0.64 12.69
CA HIS A 189 15.14 1.65 13.72
C HIS A 189 16.02 2.86 13.41
N ALA A 190 15.53 4.08 13.64
CA ALA A 190 16.39 5.25 13.56
C ALA A 190 17.55 5.08 14.55
N HIS A 191 18.78 5.14 14.04
CA HIS A 191 19.97 5.29 14.86
C HIS A 191 20.02 6.70 15.43
#